data_AF-A0ABD5DHA9-F1
#
_entry.id   AF-A0ABD5DHA9-F1
#
_cell.length_a   1.000
_cell.length_b   1.000
_cell.length_c   1.000
_cell.angle_alpha   90.00
_cell.angle_beta   90.00
_cell.angle_gamma   90.00
#
_symmetry.space_group_name_H-M   'P 1'
#
loop_
_entity.id
_entity.type
_entity.pdbx_description
1 polymer ?
#
loop_
_entity_poly.entity_id
_entity_poly.type
_entity_poly.pdbx_seq_one_letter_code
_entity_poly.pdbx_strand_id
1 'polypeptide(L)'
;CQSPTEEDKYWFPDIAGSDWLETLHFAMRDFKDESFISQFLSPKIMRDFRFFTVLDDDHNNYLEISAIHNEEGYREIRNMLSAQYNL
;
A
#
# COMPACT_ATOMS: atom_id res chain seq x y z
N CYS A 1 11.69 -5.86 -7.57
CA CYS A 1 12.29 -7.18 -7.25
C CYS A 1 13.77 -7.32 -7.61
N GLN A 2 14.32 -6.64 -8.63
CA GLN A 2 15.71 -6.88 -9.08
C GLN A 2 16.82 -6.28 -8.19
N SER A 3 16.49 -5.37 -7.27
CA SER A 3 17.43 -4.82 -6.26
C SER A 3 16.63 -4.37 -5.04
N PRO A 4 16.10 -5.32 -4.23
CA PRO A 4 15.22 -4.99 -3.12
C PRO A 4 16.00 -4.32 -1.98
N THR A 5 15.43 -3.27 -1.42
CA THR A 5 15.91 -2.66 -0.17
C THR A 5 15.51 -3.52 1.03
N GLU A 6 16.05 -3.22 2.22
CA GLU A 6 15.63 -3.88 3.46
C GLU A 6 14.15 -3.64 3.78
N GLU A 7 13.61 -2.46 3.41
CA GLU A 7 12.17 -2.19 3.51
C GLU A 7 11.36 -3.08 2.56
N ASP A 8 11.80 -3.25 1.31
CA ASP A 8 11.11 -4.13 0.36
C ASP A 8 11.08 -5.58 0.86
N LYS A 9 12.19 -6.06 1.45
CA LYS A 9 12.26 -7.42 2.02
C LYS A 9 11.38 -7.58 3.26
N TYR A 10 11.28 -6.55 4.09
CA TYR A 10 10.41 -6.57 5.26
C TYR A 10 8.93 -6.63 4.89
N TRP A 11 8.52 -5.81 3.91
CA TRP A 11 7.12 -5.71 3.50
C TRP A 11 6.69 -6.80 2.51
N PHE A 12 7.62 -7.37 1.75
CA PHE A 12 7.34 -8.35 0.72
C PHE A 12 8.36 -9.51 0.73
N PRO A 13 8.48 -10.26 1.83
CA PRO A 13 9.51 -11.27 2.00
C PRO A 13 9.48 -12.36 0.90
N ASP A 14 8.29 -12.69 0.38
CA ASP A 14 8.10 -13.77 -0.59
C ASP A 14 8.43 -13.37 -2.04
N ILE A 15 8.47 -12.07 -2.35
CA ILE A 15 8.67 -11.55 -3.72
C ILE A 15 9.85 -10.59 -3.83
N ALA A 16 10.42 -10.14 -2.71
CA ALA A 16 11.60 -9.29 -2.72
C ALA A 16 12.83 -10.08 -3.19
N GLY A 17 13.26 -9.81 -4.43
CA GLY A 17 14.39 -10.51 -5.05
C GLY A 17 13.99 -11.50 -6.16
N SER A 18 12.70 -11.76 -6.34
CA SER A 18 12.18 -12.65 -7.39
C SER A 18 12.15 -11.97 -8.77
N ASP A 19 11.76 -12.72 -9.81
CA ASP A 19 11.42 -12.10 -11.09
C ASP A 19 10.15 -11.24 -10.94
N TRP A 20 10.29 -9.95 -11.26
CA TRP A 20 9.19 -9.00 -11.15
C TRP A 20 8.08 -9.28 -12.15
N LEU A 21 8.41 -9.84 -13.32
CA LEU A 21 7.44 -10.12 -14.37
C LEU A 21 6.55 -11.31 -13.97
N GLU A 22 7.15 -12.36 -13.41
CA GLU A 22 6.41 -13.49 -12.85
C GLU A 22 5.52 -13.05 -11.68
N THR A 23 6.08 -12.23 -10.78
CA THR A 23 5.35 -11.67 -9.63
C THR A 23 4.14 -10.85 -10.08
N LEU A 24 4.31 -9.99 -11.09
CA LEU A 24 3.22 -9.18 -11.64
C LEU A 24 2.15 -10.05 -12.31
N HIS A 25 2.57 -11.05 -13.09
CA HIS A 25 1.65 -11.97 -13.74
C HIS A 25 0.84 -12.82 -12.76
N PHE A 26 1.42 -13.20 -11.63
CA PHE A 26 0.72 -13.85 -10.52
C PHE A 26 -0.29 -12.88 -9.89
N ALA A 27 0.18 -11.68 -9.52
CA ALA A 27 -0.65 -10.67 -8.87
C ALA A 27 -1.89 -10.28 -9.72
N MET A 28 -1.71 -10.13 -11.04
CA MET A 28 -2.81 -9.79 -11.95
C MET A 28 -3.78 -10.93 -12.23
N ARG A 29 -3.36 -12.19 -12.07
CA ARG A 29 -4.21 -13.36 -12.32
C ARG A 29 -5.04 -13.74 -11.10
N ASP A 30 -4.43 -13.63 -9.92
CA ASP A 30 -4.96 -14.26 -8.71
C ASP A 30 -5.59 -13.26 -7.73
N PHE A 31 -5.46 -11.94 -7.97
CA PHE A 31 -5.98 -10.89 -7.08
C PHE A 31 -6.89 -9.90 -7.83
N LYS A 32 -7.98 -9.50 -7.17
CA LYS A 32 -8.84 -8.37 -7.59
C LYS A 32 -8.28 -7.05 -7.07
N ASP A 33 -8.75 -5.93 -7.64
CA ASP A 33 -8.30 -4.56 -7.37
C ASP A 33 -8.07 -4.26 -5.87
N GLU A 34 -9.03 -4.58 -5.02
CA GLU A 34 -8.93 -4.40 -3.57
C GLU A 34 -7.75 -5.16 -2.93
N SER A 35 -7.65 -6.45 -3.22
CA SER A 35 -6.67 -7.36 -2.65
C SER A 35 -5.27 -7.09 -3.22
N PHE A 36 -5.19 -6.62 -4.46
CA PHE A 36 -3.96 -6.17 -5.08
C PHE A 36 -3.39 -4.95 -4.34
N ILE A 37 -4.23 -3.95 -4.05
CA ILE A 37 -3.83 -2.75 -3.30
C ILE A 37 -3.37 -3.11 -1.89
N SER A 38 -4.15 -3.91 -1.17
CA SER A 38 -3.82 -4.30 0.21
C SER A 38 -2.49 -5.08 0.29
N GLN A 39 -2.23 -5.96 -0.67
CA GLN A 39 -1.10 -6.90 -0.61
C GLN A 39 0.17 -6.40 -1.31
N PHE A 40 0.08 -5.55 -2.34
CA PHE A 40 1.23 -5.20 -3.19
C PHE A 40 1.62 -3.71 -3.18
N LEU A 41 0.86 -2.82 -2.53
CA LEU A 41 1.19 -1.38 -2.50
C LEU A 41 2.34 -1.06 -1.52
N SER A 42 3.56 -0.81 -2.00
CA SER A 42 4.72 -0.59 -1.12
C SER A 42 4.76 0.78 -0.42
N PRO A 43 5.36 0.88 0.79
CA PRO A 43 5.62 2.16 1.45
C PRO A 43 6.40 3.15 0.61
N LYS A 44 7.34 2.64 -0.20
CA LYS A 44 8.09 3.45 -1.15
C LYS A 44 7.16 4.14 -2.16
N ILE A 45 6.25 3.41 -2.79
CA ILE A 45 5.28 3.99 -3.73
C ILE A 45 4.37 4.99 -3.01
N MET A 46 3.88 4.65 -1.82
CA MET A 46 3.08 5.58 -1.01
C MET A 46 3.82 6.88 -0.69
N ARG A 47 5.13 6.84 -0.40
CA ARG A 47 5.97 8.04 -0.23
C ARG A 47 6.21 8.80 -1.53
N ASP A 48 6.57 8.10 -2.59
CA ASP A 48 6.92 8.70 -3.88
C ASP A 48 5.71 9.47 -4.46
N PHE A 49 4.50 8.92 -4.30
CA PHE A 49 3.25 9.57 -4.70
C PHE A 49 2.62 10.45 -3.62
N ARG A 50 3.25 10.55 -2.44
CA ARG A 50 2.77 11.34 -1.29
C ARG A 50 1.32 11.03 -0.92
N PHE A 51 0.98 9.75 -0.83
CA PHE A 51 -0.33 9.34 -0.34
C PHE A 51 -0.50 9.77 1.11
N PHE A 52 -1.64 10.39 1.38
CA PHE A 52 -2.10 10.75 2.72
C PHE A 52 -3.55 10.32 2.85
N THR A 53 -3.94 9.91 4.05
CA THR A 53 -5.35 9.71 4.39
C THR A 53 -5.87 10.98 5.02
N VAL A 54 -7.12 11.31 4.72
CA VAL A 54 -7.87 12.37 5.39
C VAL A 54 -8.91 11.66 6.23
N LEU A 55 -8.82 11.81 7.55
CA LEU A 55 -9.94 11.49 8.42
C LEU A 55 -10.89 12.70 8.38
N ASP A 56 -11.96 12.56 7.61
CA ASP A 56 -13.09 13.49 7.68
C ASP A 56 -14.02 12.99 8.80
N ASP A 57 -13.86 13.57 9.98
CA ASP A 57 -14.78 13.37 11.09
C ASP A 57 -15.80 14.50 11.05
N ASP A 58 -17.04 14.18 10.69
CA ASP A 58 -18.18 15.11 10.58
C ASP A 58 -18.44 15.93 11.88
N HIS A 59 -17.78 15.61 12.98
CA HIS A 59 -17.84 16.34 14.25
C HIS A 59 -16.75 17.42 14.43
N ASN A 60 -15.76 17.48 13.54
CA ASN A 60 -14.63 18.40 13.64
C ASN A 60 -14.60 19.38 12.44
N ASN A 61 -14.48 20.68 12.71
CA ASN A 61 -14.38 21.73 11.66
C ASN A 61 -12.98 21.82 11.00
N TYR A 62 -12.16 20.79 11.13
CA TYR A 62 -10.81 20.73 10.58
C TYR A 62 -10.56 19.34 10.01
N LEU A 63 -9.82 19.28 8.90
CA LEU A 63 -9.35 18.03 8.32
C LEU A 63 -8.08 17.62 9.06
N GLU A 64 -8.10 16.45 9.70
CA GLU A 64 -6.92 15.87 10.35
C GLU A 64 -6.19 14.96 9.36
N ILE A 65 -4.89 15.24 9.14
CA ILE A 65 -4.01 14.36 8.36
C ILE A 65 -3.50 13.28 9.32
N SER A 66 -4.14 12.11 9.33
CA SER A 66 -3.86 11.06 10.31
C SER A 66 -2.69 10.15 9.95
N ALA A 67 -2.51 9.81 8.66
CA ALA A 67 -1.39 8.98 8.23
C ALA A 67 -0.13 9.80 7.93
N ILE A 68 0.68 10.03 8.95
CA ILE A 68 2.08 10.43 8.81
C ILE A 68 2.84 9.21 8.24
N HIS A 69 3.85 9.43 7.38
CA HIS A 69 4.65 8.42 6.66
C HIS A 69 5.48 7.44 7.56
N ASN A 70 4.85 6.83 8.57
CA ASN A 70 5.36 5.79 9.45
C ASN A 70 4.69 4.43 9.15
N GLU A 71 5.13 3.35 9.79
CA GLU A 71 4.63 2.00 9.50
C GLU A 71 3.11 1.85 9.65
N GLU A 72 2.55 2.40 10.74
CA GLU A 72 1.12 2.35 11.03
C GLU A 72 0.30 3.09 9.97
N GLY A 73 0.75 4.29 9.57
CA GLY A 73 0.14 5.08 8.51
C GLY A 73 0.16 4.38 7.15
N TYR A 74 1.22 3.64 6.81
CA TYR A 74 1.24 2.84 5.58
C TYR A 74 0.21 1.70 5.58
N ARG A 75 0.01 1.06 6.73
CA ARG A 75 -1.03 0.01 6.87
C ARG A 75 -2.42 0.62 6.76
N GLU A 76 -2.64 1.79 7.36
CA GLU A 76 -3.89 2.52 7.29
C GLU A 76 -4.21 2.96 5.85
N ILE A 77 -3.24 3.57 5.13
CA ILE A 77 -3.38 3.95 3.72
C ILE A 77 -3.77 2.74 2.87
N ARG A 78 -3.12 1.58 3.05
CA ARG A 78 -3.47 0.35 2.31
C ARG A 78 -4.90 -0.10 2.58
N ASN A 79 -5.30 -0.13 3.85
CA ASN A 79 -6.64 -0.56 4.24
C ASN A 79 -7.72 0.37 3.70
N MET A 80 -7.55 1.68 3.84
CA MET A 80 -8.50 2.67 3.35
C MET A 80 -8.61 2.66 1.83
N LEU A 81 -7.47 2.62 1.12
CA LEU A 81 -7.48 2.57 -0.34
C LEU A 81 -8.10 1.26 -0.83
N SER A 82 -7.73 0.12 -0.26
CA SER A 82 -8.35 -1.17 -0.58
C SER A 82 -9.86 -1.15 -0.37
N ALA A 83 -10.35 -0.55 0.72
CA ALA A 83 -11.77 -0.47 1.02
C ALA A 83 -12.56 0.37 0.00
N GLN A 84 -11.95 1.38 -0.64
CA GLN A 84 -12.61 2.14 -1.71
C GLN A 84 -12.83 1.32 -2.99
N TYR A 85 -12.02 0.30 -3.21
CA TYR A 85 -12.12 -0.61 -4.36
C TYR A 85 -12.88 -1.91 -4.05
N ASN A 86 -13.32 -2.11 -2.80
CA ASN A 86 -14.29 -3.15 -2.44
C ASN A 86 -15.69 -2.72 -2.96
N LEU A 87 -16.04 -3.14 -4.18
CA LEU A 87 -17.38 -2.96 -4.77
C LEU A 87 -18.29 -4.18 -4.53
#